data_AF-A0AAD4P1V0-F1
#
_entry.id   AF-A0AAD4P1V0-F1
#
_cell.length_a   1.000
_cell.length_b   1.000
_cell.length_c   1.000
_cell.angle_alpha   90.00
_cell.angle_beta   90.00
_cell.angle_gamma   90.00
#
_symmetry.space_group_name_H-M   'P 1'
#
loop_
_entity.id
_entity.type
_entity.pdbx_description
1 polymer ?
#
loop_
_entity_poly.entity_id
_entity_poly.type
_entity_poly.pdbx_seq_one_letter_code
_entity_poly.pdbx_strand_id
1 'polypeptide(L)'
;MASRLATTNISNFDFIINVEDSHQSWSLPLYEALNDGDWETVEKIMKQQPAAITARLTPLAETPLLVAVKAGQGVAFIKKLVRLMQPETLLLTDYFGNTALHAVAVLGNTQAARLFVGKNRELPYIWNSDGCLAIHLAAMRGHRDTTSYLFAVTREDDRLDPFKDAAGATLLNFTVTAGCCDLALYLVEHNPRLAWQHEDVSPLELLAQEPSAFPSGMDFNIWNQFIYSCVPMKLVEIPECSVRNIKSPVCSSFKRQRPLRELHVIVWRVLERLVWPLKRIRRTKAMHHQAVQLVKRVCSEIKSLDNAKASSILTGPFLLGAQNGVHEIVKEILQSFPHAITFVDEENHSVFHLAVMYRHEEIFKIVHQQSGQYKLCLSLLLDNARNNILHLAAYRPHQDLLDLSSGAVLRMQRELQWYKEVEKFVLPQERKSKNAQGKTPLTIFNEEHHELAAHETQWMTGMATSCTVAASLIATVAFAAAITVPGGNNEKDGLPIFSSEKAFLLFAVFDGLALLSSITTVLSFLSIFTSRYAVKDFLYALPNRLIIGLISLFLSVTSLMIAFGSTMFLVAARKNTLILVPITMLACVPVTLFASLQLPPLLNMIKSTYGPSIFY
;
A
#
# COMPACT_ATOMS: atom_id res chain seq x y z
N MET A 1 15.89 19.19 -11.86
CA MET A 1 15.03 19.57 -13.02
C MET A 1 13.70 18.80 -13.10
N ALA A 2 13.49 17.75 -12.31
CA ALA A 2 12.26 16.92 -12.32
C ALA A 2 10.97 17.59 -11.77
N SER A 3 11.07 18.55 -10.84
CA SER A 3 9.87 19.20 -10.27
C SER A 3 9.20 20.23 -11.19
N ARG A 4 9.89 20.72 -12.24
CA ARG A 4 9.30 21.64 -13.23
C ARG A 4 8.57 20.92 -14.39
N LEU A 5 8.73 19.61 -14.52
CA LEU A 5 8.08 18.83 -15.59
C LEU A 5 6.85 18.05 -15.09
N ALA A 6 6.76 17.76 -13.78
CA ALA A 6 5.65 17.02 -13.19
C ALA A 6 4.34 17.82 -13.04
N THR A 7 4.38 19.15 -13.16
CA THR A 7 3.22 20.05 -12.94
C THR A 7 2.53 20.51 -14.22
N THR A 8 2.93 20.01 -15.40
CA THR A 8 2.13 20.22 -16.61
C THR A 8 0.94 19.26 -16.62
N ASN A 9 -0.08 19.65 -15.86
CA ASN A 9 -1.46 19.19 -16.04
C ASN A 9 -1.76 19.26 -17.54
N ILE A 10 -1.86 18.10 -18.20
CA ILE A 10 -2.32 18.00 -19.58
C ILE A 10 -3.84 18.17 -19.53
N SER A 11 -4.28 19.41 -19.38
CA SER A 11 -5.68 19.80 -19.49
C SER A 11 -5.76 20.87 -20.57
N ASN A 12 -6.44 20.52 -21.66
CA ASN A 12 -6.97 21.38 -22.72
C ASN A 12 -6.00 22.41 -23.30
N PHE A 13 -5.35 22.03 -24.41
CA PHE A 13 -4.77 22.97 -25.36
C PHE A 13 -5.89 23.63 -26.20
N ASP A 14 -6.67 24.51 -25.59
CA ASP A 14 -7.38 25.56 -26.33
C ASP A 14 -6.48 26.79 -26.34
N PHE A 15 -5.51 26.83 -27.27
CA PHE A 15 -4.74 28.04 -27.55
C PHE A 15 -5.14 28.57 -28.92
N ILE A 16 -5.73 29.76 -28.88
CA ILE A 16 -6.26 30.50 -30.03
C ILE A 16 -5.16 30.73 -31.06
N ILE A 17 -5.47 30.33 -32.29
CA ILE A 17 -4.63 30.47 -33.47
C ILE A 17 -4.53 31.96 -33.84
N ASN A 18 -3.35 32.56 -33.68
CA ASN A 18 -2.94 33.72 -34.50
C ASN A 18 -2.00 33.21 -35.59
N VAL A 19 -2.57 32.95 -36.76
CA VAL A 19 -1.87 32.62 -38.00
C VAL A 19 -1.18 33.90 -38.48
N GLU A 20 0.13 33.99 -38.31
CA GLU A 20 0.95 34.81 -39.20
C GLU A 20 1.94 33.87 -39.90
N ASP A 21 1.92 33.95 -41.23
CA ASP A 21 2.81 33.33 -42.22
C ASP A 21 2.66 31.84 -42.56
N SER A 22 1.52 31.47 -43.18
CA SER A 22 1.52 30.68 -44.44
C SER A 22 0.12 30.57 -45.07
N HIS A 23 -0.18 31.43 -46.04
CA HIS A 23 -1.38 31.33 -46.87
C HIS A 23 -1.31 30.15 -47.85
N GLN A 24 -1.51 28.93 -47.36
CA GLN A 24 -1.85 27.78 -48.17
C GLN A 24 -3.29 27.38 -47.85
N SER A 25 -4.21 27.58 -48.80
CA SER A 25 -5.67 27.37 -48.65
C SER A 25 -6.07 25.99 -48.11
N TRP A 26 -5.17 25.03 -48.11
CA TRP A 26 -5.38 23.65 -47.68
C TRP A 26 -4.81 23.33 -46.29
N SER A 27 -4.02 24.21 -45.67
CA SER A 27 -3.35 23.92 -44.38
C SER A 27 -4.34 23.79 -43.22
N LEU A 28 -5.28 24.73 -43.11
CA LEU A 28 -6.33 24.72 -42.08
C LEU A 28 -7.34 23.57 -42.28
N PRO A 29 -7.91 23.35 -43.49
CA PRO A 29 -8.77 22.18 -43.72
C PRO A 29 -8.06 20.85 -43.49
N LEU A 30 -6.76 20.76 -43.79
CA LEU A 30 -5.98 19.57 -43.52
C LEU A 30 -5.77 19.36 -42.02
N TYR A 31 -5.47 20.42 -41.27
CA TYR A 31 -5.34 20.36 -39.82
C TYR A 31 -6.63 19.88 -39.15
N GLU A 32 -7.78 20.46 -39.50
CA GLU A 32 -9.10 20.06 -39.00
C GLU A 32 -9.40 18.59 -39.33
N ALA A 33 -9.19 18.19 -40.59
CA ALA A 33 -9.43 16.80 -41.02
C ALA A 33 -8.51 15.79 -40.30
N LEU A 34 -7.27 16.15 -39.98
CA LEU A 34 -6.37 15.31 -39.18
C LEU A 34 -6.80 15.22 -37.71
N ASN A 35 -7.35 16.30 -37.16
CA ASN A 35 -7.86 16.35 -35.79
C ASN A 35 -9.18 15.58 -35.63
N ASP A 36 -10.03 15.61 -36.66
CA ASP A 36 -11.33 14.92 -36.67
C ASP A 36 -11.23 13.46 -37.15
N GLY A 37 -10.10 13.07 -37.74
CA GLY A 37 -9.87 11.72 -38.27
C GLY A 37 -10.55 11.45 -39.62
N ASP A 38 -10.93 12.49 -40.35
CA ASP A 38 -11.54 12.39 -41.68
C ASP A 38 -10.51 12.02 -42.75
N TRP A 39 -10.35 10.72 -42.97
CA TRP A 39 -9.40 10.19 -43.94
C TRP A 39 -9.74 10.59 -45.39
N GLU A 40 -11.01 10.75 -45.75
CA GLU A 40 -11.40 11.05 -47.13
C GLU A 40 -10.94 12.46 -47.54
N THR A 41 -11.14 13.43 -46.65
CA THR A 41 -10.67 14.80 -46.84
C THR A 41 -9.14 14.88 -46.84
N VAL A 42 -8.47 14.17 -45.92
CA VAL A 42 -6.99 14.09 -45.90
C VAL A 42 -6.45 13.47 -47.19
N GLU A 43 -7.01 12.37 -47.66
CA GLU A 43 -6.57 11.69 -48.87
C GLU A 43 -6.77 12.57 -50.12
N LYS A 44 -7.89 13.29 -50.19
CA LYS A 44 -8.18 14.23 -51.28
C LYS A 44 -7.15 15.35 -51.33
N ILE A 45 -6.86 15.98 -50.19
CA ILE A 45 -5.88 17.08 -50.10
C ILE A 45 -4.47 16.58 -50.43
N MET A 46 -4.08 15.41 -49.91
CA MET A 46 -2.76 14.82 -50.16
C MET A 46 -2.55 14.40 -51.62
N LYS A 47 -3.60 13.95 -52.32
CA LYS A 47 -3.56 13.68 -53.77
C LYS A 47 -3.41 14.95 -54.59
N GLN A 48 -4.09 16.03 -54.19
CA GLN A 48 -4.01 17.32 -54.87
C GLN A 48 -2.67 18.02 -54.63
N GLN A 49 -2.10 17.84 -53.43
CA GLN A 49 -0.86 18.50 -53.02
C GLN A 49 0.05 17.54 -52.24
N PRO A 50 0.91 16.77 -52.92
CA PRO A 50 1.82 15.82 -52.27
C PRO A 50 2.79 16.45 -51.27
N ALA A 51 3.14 17.74 -51.46
CA ALA A 51 3.99 18.50 -50.53
C ALA A 51 3.34 18.73 -49.16
N ALA A 52 2.02 18.52 -49.04
CA ALA A 52 1.29 18.66 -47.79
C ALA A 52 1.76 17.67 -46.71
N ILE A 53 2.33 16.53 -47.11
CA ILE A 53 2.75 15.47 -46.20
C ILE A 53 3.94 15.84 -45.31
N THR A 54 4.76 16.80 -45.76
CA THR A 54 5.93 17.33 -45.02
C THR A 54 5.71 18.75 -44.50
N ALA A 55 4.48 19.27 -44.61
CA ALA A 55 4.17 20.64 -44.25
C ALA A 55 4.28 20.90 -42.74
N ARG A 56 4.41 22.18 -42.38
CA ARG A 56 4.38 22.65 -40.99
C ARG A 56 3.02 23.29 -40.76
N LEU A 57 2.12 22.58 -40.08
CA LEU A 57 0.70 22.95 -40.01
C LEU A 57 0.38 23.91 -38.86
N THR A 58 1.21 23.93 -37.82
CA THR A 58 0.96 24.70 -36.60
C THR A 58 2.13 25.64 -36.27
N PRO A 59 1.94 26.65 -35.40
CA PRO A 59 3.01 27.54 -34.96
C PRO A 59 4.19 26.81 -34.29
N LEU A 60 3.94 25.62 -33.76
CA LEU A 60 4.97 24.73 -33.20
C LEU A 60 5.71 23.92 -34.28
N ALA A 61 5.50 24.26 -35.55
CA ALA A 61 6.03 23.56 -36.72
C ALA A 61 5.66 22.06 -36.72
N GLU A 62 4.46 21.69 -36.30
CA GLU A 62 4.08 20.27 -36.26
C GLU A 62 3.82 19.73 -37.67
N THR A 63 4.26 18.50 -37.90
CA THR A 63 3.99 17.77 -39.15
C THR A 63 2.58 17.18 -39.13
N PRO A 64 1.97 16.89 -40.29
CA PRO A 64 0.68 16.19 -40.38
C PRO A 64 0.64 14.89 -39.56
N LEU A 65 1.75 14.15 -39.52
CA LEU A 65 1.87 12.94 -38.72
C LEU A 65 1.79 13.22 -37.23
N LEU A 66 2.49 14.28 -36.77
CA LEU A 66 2.53 14.63 -35.37
C LEU A 66 1.17 15.13 -34.87
N VAL A 67 0.46 15.93 -35.68
CA VAL A 67 -0.92 16.37 -35.41
C VAL A 67 -1.84 15.16 -35.27
N ALA A 68 -1.84 14.24 -36.24
CA ALA A 68 -2.68 13.04 -36.18
C ALA A 68 -2.38 12.16 -34.95
N VAL A 69 -1.10 12.03 -34.56
CA VAL A 69 -0.71 11.29 -33.36
C VAL A 69 -1.19 12.01 -32.09
N LYS A 70 -0.95 13.32 -31.97
CA LYS A 70 -1.36 14.14 -30.80
C LYS A 70 -2.88 14.21 -30.64
N ALA A 71 -3.62 14.24 -31.74
CA ALA A 71 -5.09 14.16 -31.76
C ALA A 71 -5.63 12.78 -31.32
N GLY A 72 -4.77 11.79 -31.08
CA GLY A 72 -5.18 10.48 -30.61
C GLY A 72 -5.82 9.60 -31.68
N GLN A 73 -5.52 9.86 -32.96
CA GLN A 73 -6.12 9.11 -34.06
C GLN A 73 -5.78 7.63 -34.03
N GLY A 74 -6.72 6.80 -34.47
CA GLY A 74 -6.58 5.34 -34.43
C GLY A 74 -5.39 4.83 -35.24
N VAL A 75 -4.82 3.69 -34.82
CA VAL A 75 -3.65 3.06 -35.46
C VAL A 75 -3.88 2.80 -36.96
N ALA A 76 -5.11 2.51 -37.37
CA ALA A 76 -5.47 2.33 -38.77
C ALA A 76 -5.28 3.61 -39.61
N PHE A 77 -5.67 4.77 -39.06
CA PHE A 77 -5.50 6.08 -39.69
C PHE A 77 -4.01 6.42 -39.81
N ILE A 78 -3.27 6.29 -38.69
CA ILE A 78 -1.82 6.49 -38.66
C ILE A 78 -1.12 5.59 -39.68
N LYS A 79 -1.50 4.30 -39.77
CA LYS A 79 -0.92 3.37 -40.73
C LYS A 79 -1.12 3.79 -42.18
N LYS A 80 -2.29 4.36 -42.53
CA LYS A 80 -2.54 4.88 -43.88
C LYS A 80 -1.66 6.10 -44.18
N LEU A 81 -1.54 7.03 -43.24
CA LEU A 81 -0.69 8.22 -43.39
C LEU A 81 0.80 7.85 -43.52
N VAL A 82 1.28 6.95 -42.66
CA VAL A 82 2.66 6.44 -42.71
C VAL A 82 2.96 5.77 -44.04
N ARG A 83 2.01 5.07 -44.68
CA ARG A 83 2.25 4.43 -45.99
C ARG A 83 2.57 5.44 -47.09
N LEU A 84 2.03 6.66 -47.02
CA LEU A 84 2.26 7.72 -47.99
C LEU A 84 3.61 8.45 -47.79
N MET A 85 4.19 8.33 -46.59
CA MET A 85 5.45 9.01 -46.21
C MET A 85 6.69 8.26 -46.70
N GLN A 86 7.81 8.96 -46.92
CA GLN A 86 9.12 8.32 -47.12
C GLN A 86 9.83 8.11 -45.77
N PRO A 87 10.78 7.15 -45.64
CA PRO A 87 11.51 6.92 -44.39
C PRO A 87 12.15 8.20 -43.81
N GLU A 88 12.68 9.07 -44.66
CA GLU A 88 13.35 10.33 -44.29
C GLU A 88 12.34 11.35 -43.74
N THR A 89 11.11 11.35 -44.25
CA THR A 89 10.04 12.27 -43.77
C THR A 89 9.57 11.95 -42.35
N LEU A 90 9.82 10.73 -41.85
CA LEU A 90 9.53 10.38 -40.45
C LEU A 90 10.52 11.02 -39.47
N LEU A 91 11.70 11.44 -39.94
CA LEU A 91 12.73 12.10 -39.14
C LEU A 91 12.41 13.58 -38.88
N LEU A 92 11.38 14.13 -39.52
CA LEU A 92 10.98 15.52 -39.32
C LEU A 92 10.54 15.77 -37.87
N THR A 93 11.14 16.80 -37.26
CA THR A 93 10.91 17.20 -35.88
C THR A 93 10.09 18.48 -35.78
N ASP A 94 9.28 18.64 -34.73
CA ASP A 94 8.65 19.92 -34.40
C ASP A 94 9.67 20.96 -33.87
N TYR A 95 9.18 22.13 -33.43
CA TYR A 95 10.00 23.20 -32.85
C TYR A 95 10.84 22.74 -31.63
N PHE A 96 10.37 21.75 -30.88
CA PHE A 96 11.05 21.19 -29.71
C PHE A 96 11.96 20.00 -30.05
N GLY A 97 12.19 19.73 -31.34
CA GLY A 97 12.98 18.57 -31.76
C GLY A 97 12.24 17.23 -31.62
N ASN A 98 10.93 17.23 -31.32
CA ASN A 98 10.17 15.99 -31.16
C ASN A 98 9.75 15.43 -32.51
N THR A 99 10.12 14.17 -32.75
CA THR A 99 9.57 13.36 -33.85
C THR A 99 8.20 12.79 -33.50
N ALA A 100 7.49 12.24 -34.50
CA ALA A 100 6.25 11.50 -34.25
C ALA A 100 6.42 10.33 -33.26
N LEU A 101 7.63 9.74 -33.18
CA LEU A 101 7.92 8.67 -32.22
C LEU A 101 7.95 9.18 -30.77
N HIS A 102 8.43 10.40 -30.53
CA HIS A 102 8.40 11.03 -29.21
C HIS A 102 6.96 11.22 -28.72
N ALA A 103 6.06 11.71 -29.58
CA ALA A 103 4.65 11.84 -29.23
C ALA A 103 3.97 10.48 -28.98
N VAL A 104 4.27 9.48 -29.82
CA VAL A 104 3.77 8.11 -29.59
C VAL A 104 4.26 7.52 -28.27
N ALA A 105 5.52 7.79 -27.90
CA ALA A 105 6.10 7.36 -26.63
C ALA A 105 5.38 8.01 -25.44
N VAL A 106 5.07 9.32 -25.52
CA VAL A 106 4.30 10.03 -24.49
C VAL A 106 2.88 9.49 -24.35
N LEU A 107 2.24 9.11 -25.46
CA LEU A 107 0.88 8.58 -25.49
C LEU A 107 0.80 7.08 -25.17
N GLY A 108 1.93 6.36 -25.17
CA GLY A 108 1.98 4.93 -24.89
C GLY A 108 1.43 4.03 -26.00
N ASN A 109 1.33 4.51 -27.24
CA ASN A 109 0.78 3.72 -28.35
C ASN A 109 1.84 2.77 -28.95
N THR A 110 2.04 1.61 -28.31
CA THR A 110 3.05 0.61 -28.73
C THR A 110 2.87 0.13 -30.17
N GLN A 111 1.63 0.09 -30.68
CA GLN A 111 1.35 -0.35 -32.05
C GLN A 111 1.83 0.69 -33.08
N ALA A 112 1.57 1.97 -32.84
CA ALA A 112 2.10 3.04 -33.68
C ALA A 112 3.63 3.09 -33.62
N ALA A 113 4.24 2.86 -32.44
CA ALA A 113 5.69 2.79 -32.28
C ALA A 113 6.30 1.69 -33.16
N ARG A 114 5.66 0.50 -33.20
CA ARG A 114 6.06 -0.61 -34.06
C ARG A 114 6.01 -0.26 -35.54
N LEU A 115 4.98 0.46 -35.97
CA LEU A 115 4.84 0.89 -37.36
C LEU A 115 5.92 1.89 -37.78
N PHE A 116 6.25 2.85 -36.91
CA PHE A 116 7.24 3.88 -37.20
C PHE A 116 8.65 3.29 -37.27
N VAL A 117 9.05 2.54 -36.24
CA VAL A 117 10.37 1.88 -36.18
C VAL A 117 10.54 0.85 -37.29
N GLY A 118 9.48 0.12 -37.64
CA GLY A 118 9.51 -0.82 -38.76
C GLY A 118 9.76 -0.16 -40.11
N LYS A 119 9.41 1.13 -40.25
CA LYS A 119 9.61 1.91 -41.48
C LYS A 119 10.95 2.65 -41.51
N ASN A 120 11.42 3.16 -40.37
CA ASN A 120 12.75 3.74 -40.25
C ASN A 120 13.39 3.37 -38.90
N ARG A 121 14.52 2.65 -38.95
CA ARG A 121 15.23 2.12 -37.78
C ARG A 121 16.04 3.18 -37.03
N GLU A 122 16.30 4.34 -37.63
CA GLU A 122 17.07 5.43 -36.99
C GLU A 122 16.21 6.28 -36.04
N LEU A 123 14.88 6.22 -36.16
CA LEU A 123 13.95 7.03 -35.37
C LEU A 123 14.12 6.95 -33.85
N PRO A 124 14.40 5.78 -33.24
CA PRO A 124 14.59 5.67 -31.79
C PRO A 124 15.82 6.41 -31.26
N TYR A 125 16.77 6.79 -32.13
CA TYR A 125 18.04 7.41 -31.76
C TYR A 125 18.06 8.93 -31.95
N ILE A 126 16.93 9.53 -32.36
CA ILE A 126 16.81 10.99 -32.46
C ILE A 126 16.59 11.58 -31.09
N TRP A 127 17.41 12.58 -30.76
CA TRP A 127 17.30 13.38 -29.55
C TRP A 127 16.42 14.60 -29.80
N ASN A 128 15.51 14.88 -28.87
CA ASN A 128 14.77 16.14 -28.87
C ASN A 128 15.62 17.28 -28.25
N SER A 129 15.08 18.51 -28.25
CA SER A 129 15.76 19.69 -27.70
C SER A 129 16.01 19.61 -26.19
N ASP A 130 15.27 18.75 -25.48
CA ASP A 130 15.46 18.49 -24.04
C ASP A 130 16.54 17.43 -23.75
N GLY A 131 17.23 16.93 -24.78
CA GLY A 131 18.21 15.86 -24.63
C GLY A 131 17.57 14.52 -24.27
N CYS A 132 16.33 14.27 -24.69
CA CYS A 132 15.60 13.02 -24.45
C CYS A 132 15.33 12.27 -25.76
N LEU A 133 15.65 10.98 -25.76
CA LEU A 133 15.11 9.99 -26.71
C LEU A 133 13.65 9.62 -26.40
N ALA A 134 12.95 9.07 -27.39
CA ALA A 134 11.59 8.55 -27.23
C ALA A 134 11.43 7.54 -26.07
N ILE A 135 12.44 6.71 -25.80
CA ILE A 135 12.40 5.76 -24.66
C ILE A 135 12.34 6.47 -23.30
N HIS A 136 13.01 7.61 -23.15
CA HIS A 136 12.97 8.40 -21.90
C HIS A 136 11.55 8.91 -21.64
N LEU A 137 10.88 9.42 -22.68
CA LEU A 137 9.51 9.92 -22.56
C LEU A 137 8.51 8.80 -22.27
N ALA A 138 8.68 7.63 -22.88
CA ALA A 138 7.85 6.46 -22.58
C ALA A 138 8.02 6.00 -21.13
N ALA A 139 9.27 5.93 -20.65
CA ALA A 139 9.58 5.59 -19.26
C ALA A 139 9.02 6.63 -18.30
N MET A 140 9.24 7.93 -18.55
CA MET A 140 8.75 9.02 -17.71
C MET A 140 7.22 8.98 -17.53
N ARG A 141 6.47 8.56 -18.57
CA ARG A 141 5.01 8.43 -18.53
C ARG A 141 4.50 7.09 -17.98
N GLY A 142 5.40 6.17 -17.61
CA GLY A 142 5.02 4.86 -17.06
C GLY A 142 4.53 3.85 -18.10
N HIS A 143 4.74 4.09 -19.40
CA HIS A 143 4.22 3.24 -20.48
C HIS A 143 5.06 1.99 -20.70
N ARG A 144 5.00 1.04 -19.75
CA ARG A 144 5.86 -0.15 -19.68
C ARG A 144 5.99 -0.92 -21.00
N ASP A 145 4.89 -1.18 -21.71
CA ASP A 145 4.91 -1.96 -22.95
C ASP A 145 5.65 -1.23 -24.07
N THR A 146 5.48 0.10 -24.15
CA THR A 146 6.16 0.95 -25.13
C THR A 146 7.63 1.13 -24.77
N THR A 147 7.96 1.33 -23.49
CA THR A 147 9.33 1.40 -23.00
C THR A 147 10.08 0.10 -23.28
N SER A 148 9.47 -1.05 -22.98
CA SER A 148 10.08 -2.37 -23.24
C SER A 148 10.31 -2.63 -24.73
N TYR A 149 9.38 -2.21 -25.59
CA TYR A 149 9.53 -2.31 -27.04
C TYR A 149 10.67 -1.44 -27.55
N LEU A 150 10.69 -0.14 -27.19
CA LEU A 150 11.75 0.78 -27.61
C LEU A 150 13.11 0.33 -27.08
N PHE A 151 13.16 -0.23 -25.87
CA PHE A 151 14.36 -0.81 -25.30
C PHE A 151 14.88 -2.02 -26.10
N ALA A 152 13.99 -2.92 -26.53
CA ALA A 152 14.39 -4.06 -27.33
C ALA A 152 14.97 -3.65 -28.69
N VAL A 153 14.36 -2.66 -29.34
CA VAL A 153 14.80 -2.15 -30.65
C VAL A 153 16.15 -1.43 -30.55
N THR A 154 16.33 -0.62 -29.51
CA THR A 154 17.56 0.18 -29.30
C THR A 154 18.77 -0.66 -28.91
N ARG A 155 18.56 -1.93 -28.54
CA ARG A 155 19.63 -2.90 -28.22
C ARG A 155 20.17 -3.67 -29.43
N GLU A 156 19.43 -3.73 -30.53
CA GLU A 156 19.83 -4.52 -31.70
C GLU A 156 20.92 -3.83 -32.55
N ASP A 157 21.27 -2.57 -32.24
CA ASP A 157 22.24 -1.78 -33.00
C ASP A 157 23.39 -1.31 -32.10
N ASP A 158 24.55 -1.98 -32.16
CA ASP A 158 25.76 -1.71 -31.34
C ASP A 158 26.46 -0.36 -31.67
N ARG A 159 25.89 0.48 -32.53
CA ARG A 159 26.57 1.63 -33.15
C ARG A 159 26.62 2.90 -32.30
N LEU A 160 25.63 3.10 -31.43
CA LEU A 160 25.64 4.13 -30.39
C LEU A 160 25.20 3.45 -29.11
N ASP A 161 25.90 3.68 -28.00
CA ASP A 161 25.37 3.37 -26.67
C ASP A 161 24.66 4.63 -26.14
N PRO A 162 23.38 4.88 -26.49
CA PRO A 162 22.63 6.04 -25.98
C PRO A 162 22.44 6.01 -24.46
N PHE A 163 22.84 4.92 -23.82
CA PHE A 163 22.72 4.64 -22.40
C PHE A 163 24.01 4.90 -21.62
N LYS A 164 25.04 5.48 -22.26
CA LYS A 164 26.23 5.97 -21.57
C LYS A 164 25.96 7.35 -20.95
N ASP A 165 26.63 7.61 -19.82
CA ASP A 165 26.66 8.91 -19.14
C ASP A 165 25.30 9.42 -18.63
N ALA A 166 25.07 10.74 -18.68
CA ALA A 166 23.93 11.42 -18.06
C ALA A 166 22.57 10.92 -18.59
N ALA A 167 22.46 10.65 -19.89
CA ALA A 167 21.22 10.13 -20.46
C ALA A 167 20.85 8.73 -19.93
N GLY A 168 21.85 7.86 -19.73
CA GLY A 168 21.65 6.57 -19.08
C GLY A 168 21.14 6.69 -17.64
N ALA A 169 21.63 7.68 -16.89
CA ALA A 169 21.18 7.96 -15.52
C ALA A 169 19.74 8.50 -15.50
N THR A 170 19.40 9.39 -16.42
CA THR A 170 18.03 9.90 -16.61
C THR A 170 17.06 8.77 -16.97
N LEU A 171 17.44 7.86 -17.88
CA LEU A 171 16.63 6.70 -18.22
C LEU A 171 16.42 5.78 -17.01
N LEU A 172 17.49 5.51 -16.24
CA LEU A 172 17.41 4.70 -15.04
C LEU A 172 16.39 5.27 -14.07
N ASN A 173 16.47 6.58 -13.78
CA ASN A 173 15.53 7.27 -12.90
C ASN A 173 14.09 7.17 -13.41
N PHE A 174 13.85 7.40 -14.71
CA PHE A 174 12.52 7.26 -15.30
C PHE A 174 11.98 5.82 -15.27
N THR A 175 12.84 4.81 -15.46
CA THR A 175 12.41 3.40 -15.36
C THR A 175 12.08 3.00 -13.93
N VAL A 176 12.76 3.57 -12.94
CA VAL A 176 12.46 3.40 -11.51
C VAL A 176 11.11 4.03 -11.17
N THR A 177 10.87 5.30 -11.55
CA THR A 177 9.57 5.96 -11.32
C THR A 177 8.42 5.28 -12.05
N ALA A 178 8.70 4.64 -13.19
CA ALA A 178 7.72 3.85 -13.94
C ALA A 178 7.40 2.47 -13.32
N GLY A 179 8.12 2.05 -12.27
CA GLY A 179 8.05 0.70 -11.72
C GLY A 179 8.59 -0.39 -12.66
N CYS A 180 9.35 -0.03 -13.70
CA CYS A 180 9.99 -0.95 -14.64
C CYS A 180 11.35 -1.41 -14.11
N CYS A 181 11.34 -2.06 -12.95
CA CYS A 181 12.55 -2.49 -12.23
C CYS A 181 13.37 -3.53 -13.01
N ASP A 182 12.75 -4.26 -13.95
CA ASP A 182 13.42 -5.17 -14.89
C ASP A 182 14.41 -4.44 -15.81
N LEU A 183 13.96 -3.36 -16.42
CA LEU A 183 14.78 -2.53 -17.30
C LEU A 183 15.86 -1.79 -16.51
N ALA A 184 15.49 -1.24 -15.34
CA ALA A 184 16.42 -0.58 -14.44
C ALA A 184 17.57 -1.51 -14.00
N LEU A 185 17.25 -2.75 -13.63
CA LEU A 185 18.23 -3.75 -13.23
C LEU A 185 19.18 -4.09 -14.39
N TYR A 186 18.66 -4.26 -15.60
CA TYR A 186 19.49 -4.49 -16.78
C TYR A 186 20.46 -3.32 -17.02
N LEU A 187 19.99 -2.07 -16.92
CA LEU A 187 20.83 -0.88 -17.14
C LEU A 187 22.01 -0.84 -16.15
N VAL A 188 21.76 -1.14 -14.87
CA VAL A 188 22.80 -1.19 -13.84
C VAL A 188 23.76 -2.37 -14.03
N GLU A 189 23.28 -3.52 -14.53
CA GLU A 189 24.15 -4.67 -14.84
C GLU A 189 25.15 -4.38 -15.97
N HIS A 190 24.71 -3.64 -17.00
CA HIS A 190 25.54 -3.34 -18.18
C HIS A 190 26.40 -2.09 -18.00
N ASN A 191 25.93 -1.12 -17.23
CA ASN A 191 26.69 0.07 -16.87
C ASN A 191 26.60 0.35 -15.35
N PRO A 192 27.48 -0.27 -14.54
CA PRO A 192 27.45 -0.13 -13.08
C PRO A 192 27.66 1.30 -12.57
N ARG A 193 28.27 2.18 -13.38
CA ARG A 193 28.52 3.59 -13.00
C ARG A 193 27.23 4.39 -12.85
N LEU A 194 26.16 4.00 -13.54
CA LEU A 194 24.84 4.65 -13.45
C LEU A 194 24.23 4.56 -12.04
N ALA A 195 24.70 3.62 -11.22
CA ALA A 195 24.24 3.46 -9.84
C ALA A 195 24.57 4.66 -8.95
N TRP A 196 25.66 5.39 -9.24
CA TRP A 196 26.18 6.47 -8.38
C TRP A 196 26.53 7.76 -9.12
N GLN A 197 26.67 7.73 -10.45
CA GLN A 197 26.94 8.91 -11.25
C GLN A 197 25.62 9.56 -11.70
N HIS A 198 24.99 10.33 -10.81
CA HIS A 198 23.76 11.08 -11.07
C HIS A 198 23.97 12.57 -10.77
N GLU A 199 23.40 13.46 -11.60
CA GLU A 199 23.50 14.91 -11.42
C GLU A 199 22.44 15.48 -10.46
N ASP A 200 21.27 14.84 -10.37
CA ASP A 200 20.11 15.36 -9.62
C ASP A 200 19.71 14.46 -8.43
N VAL A 201 19.17 13.26 -8.69
CA VAL A 201 18.56 12.40 -7.67
C VAL A 201 19.06 10.97 -7.83
N SER A 202 19.37 10.31 -6.71
CA SER A 202 19.81 8.92 -6.69
C SER A 202 18.65 7.97 -7.03
N PRO A 203 18.86 6.91 -7.84
CA PRO A 203 17.84 5.89 -8.09
C PRO A 203 17.29 5.26 -6.80
N LEU A 204 18.10 5.17 -5.74
CA LEU A 204 17.67 4.68 -4.43
C LEU A 204 16.73 5.65 -3.72
N GLU A 205 16.91 6.96 -3.89
CA GLU A 205 16.03 7.97 -3.29
C GLU A 205 14.64 7.92 -3.93
N LEU A 206 14.58 7.74 -5.25
CA LEU A 206 13.31 7.55 -5.96
C LEU A 206 12.59 6.27 -5.50
N LEU A 207 13.31 5.18 -5.30
CA LEU A 207 12.74 3.94 -4.74
C LEU A 207 12.26 4.13 -3.29
N ALA A 208 13.00 4.89 -2.48
CA ALA A 208 12.60 5.19 -1.11
C ALA A 208 11.36 6.09 -1.04
N GLN A 209 11.15 6.96 -2.03
CA GLN A 209 9.96 7.80 -2.18
C GLN A 209 8.72 7.04 -2.67
N GLU A 210 8.89 5.85 -3.24
CA GLU A 210 7.81 5.00 -3.74
C GLU A 210 7.67 3.68 -2.95
N PRO A 211 7.01 3.69 -1.78
CA PRO A 211 6.76 2.47 -0.99
C PRO A 211 6.01 1.39 -1.77
N SER A 212 5.21 1.80 -2.76
CA SER A 212 4.43 0.92 -3.63
C SER A 212 5.29 -0.07 -4.44
N ALA A 213 6.58 0.24 -4.64
CA ALA A 213 7.53 -0.63 -5.32
C ALA A 213 7.95 -1.84 -4.46
N PHE A 214 7.65 -1.83 -3.15
CA PHE A 214 8.08 -2.83 -2.19
C PHE A 214 6.88 -3.54 -1.52
N PRO A 215 7.09 -4.77 -1.03
CA PRO A 215 6.09 -5.46 -0.20
C PRO A 215 5.68 -4.65 1.04
N SER A 216 6.60 -3.87 1.62
CA SER A 216 6.37 -3.10 2.83
C SER A 216 5.38 -1.95 2.68
N GLY A 217 5.33 -1.30 1.51
CA GLY A 217 4.46 -0.15 1.26
C GLY A 217 3.14 -0.51 0.60
N MET A 218 2.85 -1.80 0.45
CA MET A 218 1.63 -2.29 -0.19
C MET A 218 0.66 -2.87 0.85
N ASP A 219 -0.43 -2.14 1.07
CA ASP A 219 -1.52 -2.54 1.95
C ASP A 219 -2.40 -3.64 1.31
N PHE A 220 -2.04 -4.90 1.56
CA PHE A 220 -2.85 -6.03 1.17
C PHE A 220 -3.92 -6.34 2.22
N ASN A 221 -5.20 -6.39 1.80
CA ASN A 221 -6.23 -7.06 2.60
C ASN A 221 -5.84 -8.52 2.88
N ILE A 222 -6.34 -9.09 3.98
CA ILE A 222 -6.02 -10.46 4.45
C ILE A 222 -6.02 -11.50 3.31
N TRP A 223 -7.03 -11.44 2.44
CA TRP A 223 -7.14 -12.32 1.27
C TRP A 223 -6.05 -12.09 0.21
N ASN A 224 -5.75 -10.84 -0.11
CA ASN A 224 -4.68 -10.50 -1.06
C ASN A 224 -3.30 -10.87 -0.49
N GLN A 225 -3.10 -10.75 0.83
CA GLN A 225 -1.86 -11.14 1.49
C GLN A 225 -1.67 -12.67 1.47
N PHE A 226 -2.75 -13.41 1.69
CA PHE A 226 -2.76 -14.87 1.54
C PHE A 226 -2.46 -15.30 0.09
N ILE A 227 -3.08 -14.64 -0.89
CA ILE A 227 -2.80 -14.89 -2.30
C ILE A 227 -1.33 -14.57 -2.62
N TYR A 228 -0.83 -13.41 -2.18
CA TYR A 228 0.55 -12.98 -2.40
C TYR A 228 1.55 -14.01 -1.86
N SER A 229 1.33 -14.57 -0.66
CA SER A 229 2.21 -15.59 -0.09
C SER A 229 2.19 -16.92 -0.87
N CYS A 230 1.04 -17.29 -1.44
CA CYS A 230 0.84 -18.55 -2.16
C CYS A 230 1.37 -18.57 -3.61
N VAL A 231 1.56 -17.40 -4.25
CA VAL A 231 2.03 -17.30 -5.65
C VAL A 231 3.50 -17.76 -5.77
N PRO A 232 3.79 -18.82 -6.55
CA PRO A 232 5.16 -19.33 -6.71
C PRO A 232 6.00 -18.46 -7.65
N MET A 233 7.19 -18.02 -7.21
CA MET A 233 8.10 -17.18 -8.02
C MET A 233 8.71 -17.87 -9.25
N LYS A 234 8.74 -19.21 -9.30
CA LYS A 234 9.26 -19.97 -10.46
C LYS A 234 8.50 -19.74 -11.76
N LEU A 235 7.33 -19.09 -11.69
CA LEU A 235 6.52 -18.72 -12.85
C LEU A 235 6.84 -17.35 -13.42
N VAL A 236 7.76 -16.56 -12.84
CA VAL A 236 8.26 -15.34 -13.50
C VAL A 236 9.15 -15.74 -14.68
N GLU A 237 8.53 -16.31 -15.71
CA GLU A 237 8.84 -15.87 -17.06
C GLU A 237 8.67 -14.36 -17.00
N ILE A 238 9.82 -13.66 -16.89
CA ILE A 238 9.99 -12.35 -17.52
C ILE A 238 9.16 -12.46 -18.80
N PRO A 239 8.19 -11.58 -19.10
CA PRO A 239 7.59 -11.61 -20.42
C PRO A 239 8.78 -11.71 -21.35
N GLU A 240 8.83 -12.78 -22.14
CA GLU A 240 9.71 -12.84 -23.28
C GLU A 240 9.27 -11.62 -24.12
N CYS A 241 9.79 -10.42 -23.79
CA CYS A 241 10.39 -9.58 -24.79
C CYS A 241 11.11 -10.58 -25.65
N SER A 242 10.80 -10.60 -26.94
CA SER A 242 11.22 -11.56 -27.96
C SER A 242 12.75 -11.71 -28.04
N VAL A 243 13.34 -12.17 -26.94
CA VAL A 243 14.74 -12.24 -26.57
C VAL A 243 15.04 -13.72 -26.71
N ARG A 244 15.11 -14.15 -27.97
CA ARG A 244 15.82 -15.38 -28.29
C ARG A 244 17.26 -15.15 -27.85
N ASN A 245 17.68 -15.86 -26.81
CA ASN A 245 19.05 -16.00 -26.31
C ASN A 245 19.52 -14.97 -25.26
N ILE A 246 19.02 -15.08 -24.03
CA ILE A 246 19.82 -14.71 -22.86
C ILE A 246 19.77 -15.86 -21.85
N LYS A 247 20.76 -16.75 -21.91
CA LYS A 247 21.15 -17.56 -20.75
C LYS A 247 21.99 -16.66 -19.85
N SER A 248 21.38 -16.00 -18.88
CA SER A 248 22.14 -15.48 -17.74
C SER A 248 22.64 -16.66 -16.89
N PRO A 249 23.92 -16.73 -16.50
CA PRO A 249 24.45 -17.83 -15.69
C PRO A 249 24.02 -17.78 -14.21
N VAL A 250 23.25 -16.76 -13.79
CA VAL A 250 22.99 -16.48 -12.37
C VAL A 250 21.86 -17.34 -11.76
N CYS A 251 21.18 -18.16 -12.54
CA CYS A 251 20.18 -19.13 -12.04
C CYS A 251 20.72 -20.58 -11.94
N SER A 252 22.01 -20.75 -11.60
CA SER A 252 22.65 -22.08 -11.53
C SER A 252 22.99 -22.59 -10.14
N SER A 253 22.41 -22.03 -9.07
CA SER A 253 22.63 -22.54 -7.71
C SER A 253 21.35 -22.70 -6.90
N PHE A 254 20.48 -23.64 -7.27
CA PHE A 254 19.62 -24.32 -6.29
C PHE A 254 19.17 -25.68 -6.85
N LYS A 255 20.09 -26.66 -6.79
CA LYS A 255 19.74 -28.06 -7.04
C LYS A 255 19.01 -28.64 -5.81
N ARG A 256 17.88 -29.28 -6.13
CA ARG A 256 17.22 -30.43 -5.49
C ARG A 256 16.00 -30.16 -4.59
N GLN A 257 14.86 -30.70 -5.06
CA GLN A 257 13.68 -31.28 -4.37
C GLN A 257 12.29 -30.65 -4.65
N ARG A 258 11.46 -31.43 -5.38
CA ARG A 258 10.11 -31.98 -5.07
C ARG A 258 9.06 -31.81 -6.21
N PRO A 259 8.36 -32.89 -6.61
CA PRO A 259 7.34 -32.88 -7.68
C PRO A 259 6.07 -32.09 -7.34
N LEU A 260 5.76 -31.89 -6.05
CA LEU A 260 4.62 -31.07 -5.59
C LEU A 260 4.68 -29.62 -6.09
N ARG A 261 5.88 -29.07 -6.33
CA ARG A 261 6.04 -27.68 -6.76
C ARG A 261 5.68 -27.46 -8.24
N GLU A 262 5.88 -28.48 -9.07
CA GLU A 262 5.50 -28.45 -10.49
C GLU A 262 3.98 -28.54 -10.66
N LEU A 263 3.31 -29.39 -9.87
CA LEU A 263 1.85 -29.46 -9.83
C LEU A 263 1.25 -28.13 -9.35
N HIS A 264 1.83 -27.52 -8.31
CA HIS A 264 1.43 -26.20 -7.82
C HIS A 264 1.56 -25.11 -8.91
N VAL A 265 2.63 -25.14 -9.70
CA VAL A 265 2.86 -24.23 -10.84
C VAL A 265 1.80 -24.43 -11.94
N ILE A 266 1.42 -25.66 -12.24
CA ILE A 266 0.40 -25.97 -13.25
C ILE A 266 -0.98 -25.51 -12.79
N VAL A 267 -1.35 -25.78 -11.54
CA VAL A 267 -2.62 -25.33 -10.93
C VAL A 267 -2.73 -23.81 -10.96
N TRP A 268 -1.63 -23.10 -10.66
CA TRP A 268 -1.58 -21.64 -10.74
C TRP A 268 -1.73 -21.09 -12.16
N ARG A 269 -1.15 -21.73 -13.19
CA ARG A 269 -1.36 -21.33 -14.60
C ARG A 269 -2.82 -21.45 -15.04
N VAL A 270 -3.53 -22.46 -14.54
CA VAL A 270 -4.96 -22.66 -14.83
C VAL A 270 -5.80 -21.58 -14.13
N LEU A 271 -5.51 -21.31 -12.84
CA LEU A 271 -6.18 -20.25 -12.07
C LEU A 271 -5.95 -18.84 -12.65
N GLU A 272 -4.78 -18.56 -13.23
CA GLU A 272 -4.48 -17.28 -13.89
C GLU A 272 -5.35 -16.99 -15.12
N ARG A 273 -5.77 -18.03 -15.86
CA ARG A 273 -6.70 -17.86 -16.99
C ARG A 273 -8.13 -17.54 -16.53
N LEU A 274 -8.47 -17.92 -15.30
CA LEU A 274 -9.82 -17.78 -14.74
C LEU A 274 -10.00 -16.50 -13.91
N VAL A 275 -8.94 -15.99 -13.26
CA VAL A 275 -9.07 -14.91 -12.27
C VAL A 275 -8.09 -13.77 -12.55
N TRP A 276 -8.59 -12.69 -13.16
CA TRP A 276 -7.81 -11.49 -13.54
C TRP A 276 -7.05 -10.82 -12.36
N PRO A 277 -7.60 -10.74 -11.12
CA PRO A 277 -6.87 -10.25 -9.95
C PRO A 277 -5.54 -10.98 -9.65
N LEU A 278 -5.44 -12.27 -9.96
CA LEU A 278 -4.22 -13.06 -9.71
C LEU A 278 -3.06 -12.63 -10.60
N LYS A 279 -3.35 -12.23 -11.85
CA LYS A 279 -2.35 -11.71 -12.79
C LYS A 279 -1.75 -10.39 -12.29
N ARG A 280 -2.58 -9.53 -11.67
CA ARG A 280 -2.12 -8.27 -11.05
C ARG A 280 -1.19 -8.55 -9.88
N ILE A 281 -1.60 -9.40 -8.93
CA ILE A 281 -0.81 -9.73 -7.73
C ILE A 281 0.54 -10.38 -8.11
N ARG A 282 0.56 -11.26 -9.12
CA ARG A 282 1.81 -11.84 -9.62
C ARG A 282 2.74 -10.79 -10.22
N ARG A 283 2.24 -9.87 -11.05
CA ARG A 283 3.05 -8.78 -11.63
C ARG A 283 3.64 -7.89 -10.53
N THR A 284 2.84 -7.54 -9.52
CA THR A 284 3.29 -6.79 -8.34
C THR A 284 4.38 -7.56 -7.58
N LYS A 285 4.19 -8.86 -7.33
CA LYS A 285 5.22 -9.69 -6.67
C LYS A 285 6.53 -9.77 -7.45
N ALA A 286 6.47 -9.84 -8.78
CA ALA A 286 7.66 -9.82 -9.63
C ALA A 286 8.36 -8.46 -9.56
N MET A 287 7.62 -7.35 -9.62
CA MET A 287 8.14 -6.00 -9.47
C MET A 287 8.85 -5.83 -8.11
N HIS A 288 8.21 -6.24 -7.01
CA HIS A 288 8.81 -6.20 -5.67
C HIS A 288 10.13 -6.95 -5.60
N HIS A 289 10.19 -8.14 -6.22
CA HIS A 289 11.42 -8.93 -6.24
C HIS A 289 12.53 -8.22 -7.04
N GLN A 290 12.19 -7.64 -8.19
CA GLN A 290 13.12 -6.89 -9.04
C GLN A 290 13.61 -5.62 -8.36
N ALA A 291 12.74 -4.89 -7.65
CA ALA A 291 13.10 -3.70 -6.87
C ALA A 291 14.13 -4.04 -5.79
N VAL A 292 13.91 -5.11 -5.02
CA VAL A 292 14.88 -5.57 -4.00
C VAL A 292 16.21 -6.00 -4.63
N GLN A 293 16.19 -6.68 -5.79
CA GLN A 293 17.41 -7.04 -6.51
C GLN A 293 18.17 -5.82 -7.02
N LEU A 294 17.46 -4.82 -7.54
CA LEU A 294 18.04 -3.56 -7.99
C LEU A 294 18.73 -2.83 -6.81
N VAL A 295 18.06 -2.71 -5.66
CA VAL A 295 18.64 -2.13 -4.44
C VAL A 295 19.92 -2.86 -4.03
N LYS A 296 19.90 -4.20 -4.01
CA LYS A 296 21.09 -5.02 -3.70
C LYS A 296 22.25 -4.74 -4.65
N ARG A 297 21.97 -4.66 -5.95
CA ARG A 297 22.99 -4.43 -6.96
C ARG A 297 23.59 -3.03 -6.80
N VAL A 298 22.76 -2.01 -6.68
CA VAL A 298 23.21 -0.63 -6.45
C VAL A 298 24.04 -0.52 -5.16
N CYS A 299 23.61 -1.13 -4.07
CA CYS A 299 24.38 -1.16 -2.82
C CYS A 299 25.73 -1.89 -2.97
N SER A 300 25.78 -2.98 -3.76
CA SER A 300 27.03 -3.70 -4.03
C SER A 300 28.05 -2.86 -4.80
N GLU A 301 27.58 -2.01 -5.71
CA GLU A 301 28.44 -1.09 -6.46
C GLU A 301 28.89 0.09 -5.59
N ILE A 302 27.99 0.66 -4.78
CA ILE A 302 28.34 1.75 -3.85
C ILE A 302 29.38 1.28 -2.81
N LYS A 303 29.35 0.02 -2.40
CA LYS A 303 30.35 -0.57 -1.49
C LYS A 303 31.78 -0.50 -2.05
N SER A 304 31.94 -0.42 -3.38
CA SER A 304 33.25 -0.30 -4.02
C SER A 304 33.82 1.14 -4.02
N LEU A 305 33.01 2.13 -3.64
CA LEU A 305 33.38 3.55 -3.61
C LEU A 305 34.06 3.94 -2.29
N ASP A 306 34.68 5.13 -2.29
CA ASP A 306 35.21 5.77 -1.08
C ASP A 306 34.09 5.99 -0.05
N ASN A 307 34.39 5.76 1.24
CA ASN A 307 33.42 5.90 2.33
C ASN A 307 32.73 7.27 2.36
N ALA A 308 33.44 8.36 2.04
CA ALA A 308 32.86 9.71 2.03
C ALA A 308 31.81 9.89 0.92
N LYS A 309 32.08 9.38 -0.28
CA LYS A 309 31.13 9.42 -1.41
C LYS A 309 29.97 8.45 -1.21
N ALA A 310 30.25 7.25 -0.69
CA ALA A 310 29.22 6.29 -0.33
C ALA A 310 28.28 6.88 0.73
N SER A 311 28.81 7.59 1.73
CA SER A 311 28.01 8.27 2.75
C SER A 311 27.10 9.32 2.13
N SER A 312 27.60 10.22 1.27
CA SER A 312 26.74 11.26 0.67
C SER A 312 25.62 10.68 -0.19
N ILE A 313 25.87 9.57 -0.90
CA ILE A 313 24.87 8.92 -1.76
C ILE A 313 23.84 8.14 -0.95
N LEU A 314 24.23 7.55 0.20
CA LEU A 314 23.36 6.69 0.99
C LEU A 314 22.56 7.42 2.08
N THR A 315 22.98 8.62 2.51
CA THR A 315 22.27 9.38 3.56
C THR A 315 20.81 9.65 3.20
N GLY A 316 20.55 10.26 2.03
CA GLY A 316 19.19 10.55 1.55
C GLY A 316 18.28 9.31 1.46
N PRO A 317 18.63 8.26 0.70
CA PRO A 317 17.76 7.10 0.52
C PRO A 317 17.56 6.30 1.80
N PHE A 318 18.55 6.30 2.70
CA PHE A 318 18.43 5.60 3.99
C PHE A 318 17.41 6.27 4.91
N LEU A 319 17.47 7.60 5.03
CA LEU A 319 16.54 8.37 5.86
C LEU A 319 15.13 8.43 5.24
N LEU A 320 15.02 8.64 3.93
CA LEU A 320 13.74 8.59 3.22
C LEU A 320 13.08 7.20 3.31
N GLY A 321 13.87 6.13 3.21
CA GLY A 321 13.37 4.76 3.38
C GLY A 321 12.82 4.52 4.79
N ALA A 322 13.46 5.13 5.80
CA ALA A 322 12.98 5.11 7.18
C ALA A 322 11.69 5.93 7.38
N GLN A 323 11.56 7.10 6.73
CA GLN A 323 10.36 7.93 6.78
C GLN A 323 9.16 7.25 6.11
N ASN A 324 9.37 6.64 4.95
CA ASN A 324 8.30 6.08 4.13
C ASN A 324 7.99 4.60 4.39
N GLY A 325 8.64 3.96 5.37
CA GLY A 325 8.32 2.58 5.76
C GLY A 325 8.93 1.49 4.86
N VAL A 326 9.93 1.83 4.04
CA VAL A 326 10.60 0.90 3.11
C VAL A 326 11.74 0.17 3.81
N HIS A 327 11.38 -0.80 4.65
CA HIS A 327 12.33 -1.52 5.49
C HIS A 327 13.33 -2.38 4.71
N GLU A 328 13.01 -2.78 3.47
CA GLU A 328 13.91 -3.50 2.57
C GLU A 328 15.12 -2.65 2.19
N ILE A 329 14.91 -1.37 1.85
CA ILE A 329 16.01 -0.44 1.54
C ILE A 329 16.88 -0.23 2.78
N VAL A 330 16.26 0.08 3.92
CA VAL A 330 16.98 0.29 5.20
C VAL A 330 17.83 -0.93 5.57
N LYS A 331 17.27 -2.13 5.44
CA LYS A 331 17.97 -3.39 5.74
C LYS A 331 19.14 -3.64 4.82
N GLU A 332 18.96 -3.50 3.51
CA GLU A 332 20.03 -3.76 2.54
C GLU A 332 21.17 -2.73 2.63
N ILE A 333 20.84 -1.46 2.92
CA ILE A 333 21.83 -0.40 3.18
C ILE A 333 22.63 -0.72 4.45
N LEU A 334 21.98 -1.08 5.56
CA LEU A 334 22.70 -1.43 6.81
C LEU A 334 23.57 -2.67 6.67
N GLN A 335 23.14 -3.67 5.89
CA GLN A 335 23.95 -4.86 5.60
C GLN A 335 25.18 -4.53 4.76
N SER A 336 25.06 -3.58 3.84
CA SER A 336 26.14 -3.17 2.94
C SER A 336 27.09 -2.16 3.58
N PHE A 337 26.55 -1.23 4.38
CA PHE A 337 27.25 -0.12 5.03
C PHE A 337 26.72 0.09 6.47
N PRO A 338 27.25 -0.64 7.47
CA PRO A 338 26.78 -0.55 8.85
C PRO A 338 26.90 0.83 9.50
N HIS A 339 27.85 1.65 9.04
CA HIS A 339 28.03 3.04 9.50
C HIS A 339 26.86 3.96 9.10
N ALA A 340 25.97 3.53 8.20
CA ALA A 340 24.77 4.30 7.85
C ALA A 340 23.89 4.61 9.06
N ILE A 341 23.97 3.80 10.11
CA ILE A 341 23.15 3.98 11.32
C ILE A 341 23.38 5.33 12.02
N THR A 342 24.51 6.00 11.77
CA THR A 342 24.82 7.32 12.34
C THR A 342 24.37 8.48 11.45
N PHE A 343 23.75 8.19 10.29
CA PHE A 343 23.21 9.25 9.43
C PHE A 343 22.05 9.96 10.12
N VAL A 344 21.99 11.26 9.89
CA VAL A 344 20.99 12.17 10.45
C VAL A 344 20.48 13.10 9.36
N ASP A 345 19.22 13.52 9.48
CA ASP A 345 18.64 14.55 8.62
C ASP A 345 19.05 15.97 9.05
N GLU A 346 18.50 16.99 8.39
CA GLU A 346 18.75 18.41 8.69
C GLU A 346 18.30 18.81 10.11
N GLU A 347 17.36 18.07 10.69
CA GLU A 347 16.80 18.28 12.03
C GLU A 347 17.52 17.47 13.13
N ASN A 348 18.59 16.75 12.77
CA ASN A 348 19.31 15.79 13.61
C ASN A 348 18.49 14.55 14.01
N HIS A 349 17.51 14.16 13.20
CA HIS A 349 16.81 12.89 13.33
C HIS A 349 17.62 11.75 12.74
N SER A 350 17.97 10.78 13.59
CA SER A 350 18.50 9.49 13.15
C SER A 350 17.38 8.59 12.61
N VAL A 351 17.75 7.47 11.99
CA VAL A 351 16.76 6.46 11.58
C VAL A 351 15.90 5.93 12.75
N PHE A 352 16.41 5.92 13.98
CA PHE A 352 15.59 5.60 15.15
C PHE A 352 14.51 6.64 15.42
N HIS A 353 14.86 7.92 15.30
CA HIS A 353 13.90 9.03 15.43
C HIS A 353 12.82 8.93 14.36
N LEU A 354 13.22 8.73 13.10
CA LEU A 354 12.29 8.61 11.97
C LEU A 354 11.37 7.39 12.11
N ALA A 355 11.91 6.21 12.45
CA ALA A 355 11.08 5.02 12.69
C ALA A 355 10.05 5.24 13.81
N VAL A 356 10.41 6.01 14.84
CA VAL A 356 9.51 6.36 15.95
C VAL A 356 8.45 7.39 15.54
N MET A 357 8.84 8.46 14.86
CA MET A 357 7.93 9.52 14.41
C MET A 357 6.85 9.02 13.45
N TYR A 358 7.22 8.10 12.56
CA TYR A 358 6.34 7.54 11.52
C TYR A 358 5.72 6.18 11.89
N ARG A 359 5.96 5.66 13.11
CA ARG A 359 5.39 4.40 13.63
C ARG A 359 5.74 3.14 12.81
N HIS A 360 6.94 3.10 12.23
CA HIS A 360 7.42 1.96 11.42
C HIS A 360 8.05 0.88 12.30
N GLU A 361 7.23 -0.07 12.77
CA GLU A 361 7.61 -1.13 13.73
C GLU A 361 8.76 -2.02 13.22
N GLU A 362 8.69 -2.46 11.96
CA GLU A 362 9.68 -3.36 11.37
C GLU A 362 11.04 -2.68 11.18
N ILE A 363 11.03 -1.38 10.83
CA ILE A 363 12.25 -0.59 10.72
C ILE A 363 12.91 -0.47 12.09
N PHE A 364 12.12 -0.16 13.13
CA PHE A 364 12.63 -0.09 14.49
C PHE A 364 13.27 -1.42 14.92
N LYS A 365 12.62 -2.57 14.66
CA LYS A 365 13.16 -3.90 14.97
C LYS A 365 14.48 -4.17 14.25
N ILE A 366 14.56 -3.92 12.94
CA ILE A 366 15.76 -4.17 12.13
C ILE A 366 16.93 -3.33 12.63
N VAL A 367 16.71 -2.03 12.81
CA VAL A 367 17.74 -1.10 13.24
C VAL A 367 18.18 -1.43 14.68
N HIS A 368 17.25 -1.80 15.56
CA HIS A 368 17.57 -2.23 16.91
C HIS A 368 18.45 -3.48 16.93
N GLN A 369 18.12 -4.50 16.15
CA GLN A 369 18.90 -5.74 16.07
C GLN A 369 20.29 -5.51 15.49
N GLN A 370 20.42 -4.61 14.51
CA GLN A 370 21.69 -4.34 13.81
C GLN A 370 22.55 -3.27 14.49
N SER A 371 22.00 -2.52 15.46
CA SER A 371 22.68 -1.40 16.11
C SER A 371 23.93 -1.75 16.92
N GLY A 372 24.07 -2.99 17.40
CA GLY A 372 25.27 -3.47 18.08
C GLY A 372 25.81 -2.49 19.13
N GLN A 373 27.00 -1.93 18.87
CA GLN A 373 27.72 -0.98 19.73
C GLN A 373 27.10 0.43 19.75
N TYR A 374 26.36 0.82 18.71
CA TYR A 374 25.75 2.15 18.59
C TYR A 374 24.46 2.28 19.42
N LYS A 375 23.93 1.18 19.96
CA LYS A 375 22.68 1.16 20.74
C LYS A 375 22.65 2.18 21.88
N LEU A 376 23.75 2.33 22.62
CA LEU A 376 23.84 3.29 23.72
C LEU A 376 23.94 4.74 23.20
N CYS A 377 24.75 4.96 22.17
CA CYS A 377 24.99 6.29 21.60
C CYS A 377 23.73 6.86 20.92
N LEU A 378 23.00 6.02 20.19
CA LEU A 378 21.79 6.43 19.47
C LEU A 378 20.62 6.73 20.42
N SER A 379 20.58 6.09 21.61
CA SER A 379 19.58 6.38 22.64
C SER A 379 19.76 7.75 23.32
N LEU A 380 20.94 8.37 23.14
CA LEU A 380 21.32 9.66 23.71
C LEU A 380 21.25 10.81 22.68
N LEU A 381 20.91 10.50 21.43
CA LEU A 381 20.79 11.53 20.40
C LEU A 381 19.58 12.42 20.70
N LEU A 382 19.81 13.73 20.53
CA LEU A 382 18.80 14.75 20.66
C LEU A 382 18.62 15.42 19.30
N ASP A 383 17.38 15.74 18.94
CA ASP A 383 17.10 16.59 17.78
C ASP A 383 17.51 18.06 18.04
N ASN A 384 17.33 18.91 17.03
CA ASN A 384 17.60 20.36 17.16
C ASN A 384 16.78 21.05 18.27
N ALA A 385 15.61 20.52 18.62
CA ALA A 385 14.74 21.01 19.69
C ALA A 385 15.05 20.36 21.07
N ARG A 386 16.14 19.61 21.18
CA ARG A 386 16.53 18.82 22.37
C ARG A 386 15.49 17.78 22.80
N ASN A 387 14.68 17.30 21.87
CA ASN A 387 13.81 16.15 22.07
C ASN A 387 14.65 14.87 21.99
N ASN A 388 14.46 13.99 22.97
CA ASN A 388 14.89 12.60 22.84
C ASN A 388 13.83 11.77 22.10
N ILE A 389 14.16 10.52 21.78
CA ILE A 389 13.25 9.59 21.10
C ILE A 389 11.88 9.42 21.79
N LEU A 390 11.80 9.59 23.12
CA LEU A 390 10.54 9.49 23.85
C LEU A 390 9.66 10.74 23.68
N HIS A 391 10.25 11.92 23.53
CA HIS A 391 9.52 13.13 23.13
C HIS A 391 8.95 12.95 21.71
N LEU A 392 9.73 12.38 20.78
CA LEU A 392 9.26 12.11 19.42
C LEU A 392 8.15 11.06 19.36
N ALA A 393 8.21 10.04 20.22
CA ALA A 393 7.12 9.08 20.41
C ALA A 393 5.86 9.74 21.01
N ALA A 394 6.00 10.88 21.67
CA ALA A 394 4.90 11.58 22.33
C ALA A 394 4.02 12.40 21.39
N TYR A 395 4.58 12.84 20.26
CA TYR A 395 3.83 13.54 19.23
C TYR A 395 2.91 12.60 18.46
N ARG A 396 1.85 13.19 17.88
CA ARG A 396 1.01 12.50 16.90
C ARG A 396 1.84 12.08 15.68
N PRO A 397 1.50 10.94 15.03
CA PRO A 397 2.20 10.51 13.84
C PRO A 397 2.13 11.58 12.74
N HIS A 398 3.26 11.85 12.08
CA HIS A 398 3.39 12.92 11.07
C HIS A 398 2.62 12.62 9.77
N GLN A 399 2.40 11.35 9.48
CA GLN A 399 1.42 10.94 8.48
C GLN A 399 0.16 10.53 9.21
N ASP A 400 -0.96 11.17 8.88
CA ASP A 400 -2.26 10.56 9.08
C ASP A 400 -2.21 9.23 8.34
N LEU A 401 -1.95 8.15 9.07
CA LEU A 401 -2.08 6.81 8.53
C LEU A 401 -3.56 6.65 8.20
N LEU A 402 -3.90 7.05 6.97
CA LEU A 402 -5.20 6.88 6.34
C LEU A 402 -5.44 5.37 6.31
N ASP A 403 -6.23 4.91 7.29
CA ASP A 403 -6.87 3.61 7.37
C ASP A 403 -6.05 2.39 6.93
N LEU A 404 -5.63 1.54 7.87
CA LEU A 404 -5.88 0.09 7.74
C LEU A 404 -5.59 -0.71 9.02
N SER A 405 -6.55 -1.58 9.36
CA SER A 405 -6.44 -2.76 10.24
C SER A 405 -6.80 -2.66 11.73
N SER A 406 -7.80 -1.85 12.10
CA SER A 406 -8.86 -2.26 13.07
C SER A 406 -9.75 -1.05 13.32
N GLY A 407 -11.06 -1.18 13.13
CA GLY A 407 -12.01 -0.09 13.35
C GLY A 407 -11.78 0.61 14.69
N ALA A 408 -11.49 1.91 14.61
CA ALA A 408 -11.70 3.06 15.52
C ALA A 408 -11.74 2.92 17.07
N VAL A 409 -11.53 1.74 17.66
CA VAL A 409 -12.04 1.45 19.00
C VAL A 409 -11.02 1.72 20.11
N LEU A 410 -9.71 1.67 19.84
CA LEU A 410 -8.64 1.85 20.86
C LEU A 410 -7.32 2.39 20.27
N ARG A 411 -7.37 3.48 19.50
CA ARG A 411 -6.17 4.15 18.96
C ARG A 411 -5.29 4.72 20.09
N MET A 412 -5.87 5.26 21.16
CA MET A 412 -5.15 5.73 22.33
C MET A 412 -4.37 4.61 23.02
N GLN A 413 -4.98 3.41 23.11
CA GLN A 413 -4.28 2.23 23.63
C GLN A 413 -3.05 1.92 22.78
N ARG A 414 -3.17 1.97 21.45
CA ARG A 414 -2.06 1.66 20.54
C ARG A 414 -0.93 2.68 20.63
N GLU A 415 -1.25 3.97 20.65
CA GLU A 415 -0.25 5.04 20.84
C GLU A 415 0.45 4.92 22.20
N LEU A 416 -0.29 4.57 23.25
CA LEU A 416 0.29 4.37 24.56
C LEU A 416 1.16 3.11 24.63
N GLN A 417 0.76 2.02 23.96
CA GLN A 417 1.60 0.82 23.81
C GLN A 417 2.89 1.17 23.08
N TRP A 418 2.83 1.92 21.98
CA TRP A 418 4.01 2.39 21.25
C TRP A 418 4.93 3.21 22.15
N TYR A 419 4.38 4.20 22.85
CA TYR A 419 5.11 5.02 23.80
C TYR A 419 5.78 4.18 24.90
N LYS A 420 5.06 3.21 25.46
CA LYS A 420 5.60 2.29 26.50
C LYS A 420 6.68 1.36 25.97
N GLU A 421 6.54 0.88 24.74
CA GLU A 421 7.57 0.06 24.12
C GLU A 421 8.85 0.86 23.86
N VAL A 422 8.73 2.09 23.33
CA VAL A 422 9.88 3.00 23.16
C VAL A 422 10.51 3.35 24.51
N GLU A 423 9.70 3.59 25.55
CA GLU A 423 10.17 3.91 26.92
C GLU A 423 11.09 2.82 27.50
N LYS A 424 10.90 1.54 27.15
CA LYS A 424 11.76 0.44 27.60
C LYS A 424 13.20 0.57 27.10
N PHE A 425 13.42 1.23 25.97
CA PHE A 425 14.75 1.41 25.36
C PHE A 425 15.45 2.70 25.82
N VAL A 426 14.73 3.57 26.55
CA VAL A 426 15.23 4.86 27.00
C VAL A 426 15.68 4.78 28.46
N LEU A 427 16.84 5.40 28.75
CA LEU A 427 17.40 5.47 30.10
C LEU A 427 16.45 6.17 31.07
N PRO A 428 16.40 5.78 32.36
CA PRO A 428 15.48 6.39 33.33
C PRO A 428 15.63 7.92 33.50
N GLN A 429 16.84 8.46 33.29
CA GLN A 429 17.10 9.91 33.35
C GLN A 429 16.41 10.66 32.21
N GLU A 430 16.44 10.10 31.01
CA GLU A 430 15.84 10.67 29.79
C GLU A 430 14.31 10.68 29.80
N ARG A 431 13.67 9.84 30.61
CA ARG A 431 12.20 9.86 30.77
C ARG A 431 11.70 11.16 31.41
N LYS A 432 12.57 11.85 32.14
CA LYS A 432 12.27 13.10 32.85
C LYS A 432 13.05 14.28 32.28
N SER A 433 13.86 14.08 31.25
CA SER A 433 14.56 15.18 30.60
C SER A 433 13.54 16.09 29.93
N LYS A 434 13.88 17.37 29.86
CA LYS A 434 13.03 18.41 29.30
C LYS A 434 13.60 18.82 27.96
N ASN A 435 12.74 18.98 26.97
CA ASN A 435 13.13 19.56 25.68
C ASN A 435 13.42 21.06 25.79
N ALA A 436 13.74 21.71 24.67
CA ALA A 436 14.02 23.15 24.62
C ALA A 436 12.85 24.02 25.15
N GLN A 437 11.62 23.51 25.11
CA GLN A 437 10.42 24.19 25.62
C GLN A 437 10.17 23.92 27.11
N GLY A 438 11.05 23.16 27.79
CA GLY A 438 10.92 22.83 29.20
C GLY A 438 9.87 21.75 29.50
N LYS A 439 9.33 21.08 28.48
CA LYS A 439 8.31 20.02 28.60
C LYS A 439 8.96 18.65 28.68
N THR A 440 8.32 17.74 29.41
CA THR A 440 8.70 16.32 29.49
C THR A 440 8.00 15.50 28.40
N PRO A 441 8.49 14.29 28.06
CA PRO A 441 7.82 13.44 27.08
C PRO A 441 6.35 13.13 27.45
N LEU A 442 6.09 12.85 28.74
CA LEU A 442 4.75 12.50 29.20
C LEU A 442 3.77 13.68 29.15
N THR A 443 4.27 14.90 29.40
CA THR A 443 3.42 16.11 29.28
C THR A 443 3.02 16.35 27.83
N ILE A 444 3.95 16.18 26.88
CA ILE A 444 3.64 16.30 25.45
C ILE A 444 2.62 15.25 25.02
N PHE A 445 2.80 14.00 25.45
CA PHE A 445 1.89 12.91 25.11
C PHE A 445 0.45 13.22 25.55
N ASN A 446 0.29 13.69 26.78
CA ASN A 446 -1.03 14.05 27.31
C ASN A 446 -1.67 15.23 26.58
N GLU A 447 -0.88 16.23 26.17
CA GLU A 447 -1.36 17.41 25.44
C GLU A 447 -1.80 17.02 24.01
N GLU A 448 -0.95 16.31 23.27
CA GLU A 448 -1.20 15.94 21.87
C GLU A 448 -2.34 14.93 21.70
N HIS A 449 -2.54 14.04 22.69
CA HIS A 449 -3.55 12.99 22.64
C HIS A 449 -4.81 13.31 23.45
N HIS A 450 -4.95 14.55 23.95
CA HIS A 450 -6.09 14.96 24.77
C HIS A 450 -7.43 14.78 24.04
N GLU A 451 -7.53 15.23 22.79
CA GLU A 451 -8.74 15.11 21.96
C GLU A 451 -9.08 13.65 21.66
N LEU A 452 -8.06 12.83 21.36
CA LEU A 452 -8.22 11.41 21.10
C LEU A 452 -8.76 10.68 22.35
N ALA A 453 -8.19 10.97 23.51
CA ALA A 453 -8.64 10.40 24.79
C ALA A 453 -10.09 10.82 25.13
N ALA A 454 -10.46 12.07 24.84
CA ALA A 454 -11.83 12.54 25.02
C ALA A 454 -12.83 11.80 24.12
N HIS A 455 -12.50 11.65 22.83
CA HIS A 455 -13.33 10.92 21.88
C HIS A 455 -13.50 9.44 22.27
N GLU A 456 -12.43 8.75 22.65
CA GLU A 456 -12.51 7.34 23.07
C GLU A 456 -13.24 7.17 24.41
N THR A 457 -13.12 8.13 25.32
CA THR A 457 -13.92 8.15 26.56
C THR A 457 -15.41 8.26 26.25
N GLN A 458 -15.80 9.14 25.32
CA GLN A 458 -17.18 9.28 24.88
C GLN A 458 -17.69 8.00 24.21
N TRP A 459 -16.87 7.39 23.35
CA TRP A 459 -17.22 6.13 22.71
C TRP A 459 -17.41 4.99 23.72
N MET A 460 -16.47 4.81 24.67
CA MET A 460 -16.55 3.77 25.70
C MET A 460 -17.76 3.95 26.61
N THR A 461 -18.06 5.18 27.00
CA THR A 461 -19.24 5.47 27.84
C THR A 461 -20.55 5.21 27.08
N GLY A 462 -20.63 5.60 25.80
CA GLY A 462 -21.77 5.28 24.92
C GLY A 462 -22.00 3.77 24.77
N MET A 463 -20.94 3.00 24.56
CA MET A 463 -21.03 1.54 24.50
C MET A 463 -21.43 0.92 25.84
N ALA A 464 -20.81 1.36 26.94
CA ALA A 464 -21.12 0.90 28.29
C ALA A 464 -22.60 1.16 28.65
N THR A 465 -23.15 2.34 28.32
CA THR A 465 -24.57 2.66 28.60
C THR A 465 -25.51 1.70 27.88
N SER A 466 -25.31 1.51 26.58
CA SER A 466 -26.17 0.68 25.75
C SER A 466 -26.11 -0.79 26.16
N CYS A 467 -24.92 -1.29 26.46
CA CYS A 467 -24.73 -2.66 26.91
C CYS A 467 -25.24 -2.89 28.34
N THR A 468 -25.17 -1.89 29.22
CA THR A 468 -25.73 -1.96 30.58
C THR A 468 -27.25 -2.04 30.54
N VAL A 469 -27.91 -1.27 29.65
CA VAL A 469 -29.37 -1.35 29.45
C VAL A 469 -29.77 -2.75 28.97
N ALA A 470 -29.08 -3.28 27.95
CA ALA A 470 -29.33 -4.63 27.45
C ALA A 470 -29.13 -5.71 28.53
N ALA A 471 -28.04 -5.63 29.30
CA ALA A 471 -27.79 -6.54 30.42
C ALA A 471 -28.89 -6.43 31.49
N SER A 472 -29.28 -5.22 31.87
CA SER A 472 -30.34 -5.01 32.88
C SER A 472 -31.68 -5.62 32.45
N LEU A 473 -32.02 -5.51 31.15
CA LEU A 473 -33.21 -6.18 30.58
C LEU A 473 -33.09 -7.71 30.66
N ILE A 474 -31.94 -8.28 30.28
CA ILE A 474 -31.72 -9.73 30.37
C ILE A 474 -31.79 -10.22 31.83
N ALA A 475 -31.19 -9.49 32.76
CA ALA A 475 -31.23 -9.82 34.19
C ALA A 475 -32.67 -9.82 34.71
N THR A 476 -33.48 -8.83 34.30
CA THR A 476 -34.89 -8.74 34.67
C THR A 476 -35.70 -9.90 34.11
N VAL A 477 -35.50 -10.26 32.84
CA VAL A 477 -36.19 -11.38 32.19
C VAL A 477 -35.80 -12.72 32.82
N ALA A 478 -34.51 -12.96 33.05
CA ALA A 478 -34.03 -14.18 33.70
C ALA A 478 -34.55 -14.29 35.14
N PHE A 479 -34.47 -13.21 35.93
CA PHE A 479 -35.00 -13.21 37.29
C PHE A 479 -36.51 -13.46 37.34
N ALA A 480 -37.28 -12.88 36.42
CA ALA A 480 -38.71 -13.15 36.31
C ALA A 480 -38.97 -14.61 35.96
N ALA A 481 -38.24 -15.17 34.99
CA ALA A 481 -38.35 -16.56 34.57
C ALA A 481 -38.01 -17.56 35.69
N ALA A 482 -37.05 -17.23 36.56
CA ALA A 482 -36.70 -18.03 37.74
C ALA A 482 -37.87 -18.16 38.73
N ILE A 483 -38.71 -17.12 38.86
CA ILE A 483 -39.87 -17.10 39.77
C ILE A 483 -41.11 -17.68 39.07
N THR A 484 -41.31 -17.37 37.79
CA THR A 484 -42.41 -17.89 36.98
C THR A 484 -41.98 -19.14 36.23
N VAL A 485 -41.61 -20.18 36.98
CA VAL A 485 -41.08 -21.42 36.40
C VAL A 485 -42.04 -22.03 35.37
N PRO A 486 -41.51 -22.58 34.25
CA PRO A 486 -42.34 -23.15 33.21
C PRO A 486 -43.16 -24.32 33.75
N GLY A 487 -44.47 -24.31 33.49
CA GLY A 487 -45.42 -25.30 34.00
C GLY A 487 -46.01 -25.00 35.38
N GLY A 488 -45.49 -24.02 36.11
CA GLY A 488 -45.97 -23.66 37.44
C GLY A 488 -45.51 -24.62 38.55
N ASN A 489 -45.98 -24.35 39.76
CA ASN A 489 -45.66 -25.12 40.97
C ASN A 489 -46.81 -26.05 41.35
N ASN A 490 -46.47 -27.19 41.91
CA ASN A 490 -47.44 -28.14 42.44
C ASN A 490 -48.06 -27.56 43.73
N GLU A 491 -49.39 -27.50 43.80
CA GLU A 491 -50.12 -26.86 44.92
C GLU A 491 -49.85 -27.51 46.29
N LYS A 492 -49.39 -28.77 46.31
CA LYS A 492 -49.18 -29.56 47.53
C LYS A 492 -47.79 -29.39 48.15
N ASP A 493 -46.75 -29.38 47.31
CA ASP A 493 -45.35 -29.44 47.76
C ASP A 493 -44.55 -28.17 47.39
N GLY A 494 -45.14 -27.25 46.60
CA GLY A 494 -44.48 -26.04 46.12
C GLY A 494 -43.39 -26.28 45.06
N LEU A 495 -43.12 -27.55 44.71
CA LEU A 495 -42.09 -27.92 43.73
C LEU A 495 -42.54 -27.68 42.28
N PRO A 496 -41.63 -27.34 41.36
CA PRO A 496 -41.94 -27.21 39.94
C PRO A 496 -42.47 -28.52 39.35
N ILE A 497 -43.54 -28.46 38.57
CA ILE A 497 -44.22 -29.64 37.99
C ILE A 497 -43.28 -30.44 37.08
N PHE A 498 -42.35 -29.78 36.38
CA PHE A 498 -41.39 -30.42 35.49
C PHE A 498 -40.03 -30.73 36.12
N SER A 499 -39.93 -30.73 37.46
CA SER A 499 -38.66 -30.92 38.18
C SER A 499 -37.91 -32.21 37.83
N SER A 500 -38.59 -33.26 37.36
CA SER A 500 -37.98 -34.53 36.94
C SER A 500 -37.46 -34.55 35.50
N GLU A 501 -37.80 -33.54 34.68
CA GLU A 501 -37.42 -33.48 33.27
C GLU A 501 -36.02 -32.88 33.07
N LYS A 502 -35.21 -33.50 32.22
CA LYS A 502 -33.84 -33.00 31.94
C LYS A 502 -33.84 -31.58 31.36
N ALA A 503 -34.85 -31.23 30.58
CA ALA A 503 -34.99 -29.90 30.00
C ALA A 503 -35.27 -28.82 31.05
N PHE A 504 -35.90 -29.18 32.19
CA PHE A 504 -36.11 -28.24 33.30
C PHE A 504 -34.80 -27.96 34.04
N LEU A 505 -33.98 -28.99 34.28
CA LEU A 505 -32.63 -28.80 34.83
C LEU A 505 -31.78 -27.91 33.91
N LEU A 506 -31.85 -28.14 32.59
CA LEU A 506 -31.16 -27.32 31.60
C LEU A 506 -31.61 -25.86 31.66
N PHE A 507 -32.92 -25.62 31.70
CA PHE A 507 -33.50 -24.28 31.88
C PHE A 507 -32.95 -23.60 33.14
N ALA A 508 -33.04 -24.23 34.31
CA ALA A 508 -32.65 -23.61 35.58
C ALA A 508 -31.16 -23.24 35.63
N VAL A 509 -30.28 -24.08 35.08
CA VAL A 509 -28.83 -23.80 35.01
C VAL A 509 -28.55 -22.62 34.09
N PHE A 510 -29.11 -22.62 32.88
CA PHE A 510 -28.85 -21.56 31.91
C PHE A 510 -29.52 -20.23 32.27
N ASP A 511 -30.68 -20.25 32.92
CA ASP A 511 -31.34 -19.05 33.46
C ASP A 511 -30.50 -18.41 34.58
N GLY A 512 -29.99 -19.23 35.51
CA GLY A 512 -29.04 -18.76 36.54
C GLY A 512 -27.73 -18.22 35.95
N LEU A 513 -27.17 -18.88 34.94
CA LEU A 513 -25.99 -18.39 34.21
C LEU A 513 -26.28 -17.05 33.50
N ALA A 514 -27.44 -16.91 32.86
CA ALA A 514 -27.85 -15.66 32.22
C ALA A 514 -27.96 -14.52 33.26
N LEU A 515 -28.57 -14.77 34.41
CA LEU A 515 -28.70 -13.78 35.48
C LEU A 515 -27.32 -13.33 36.03
N LEU A 516 -26.47 -14.29 36.43
CA LEU A 516 -25.17 -13.99 37.04
C LEU A 516 -24.21 -13.29 36.06
N SER A 517 -24.16 -13.75 34.81
CA SER A 517 -23.35 -13.11 33.77
C SER A 517 -23.90 -11.73 33.39
N SER A 518 -25.21 -11.52 33.46
CA SER A 518 -25.79 -10.20 33.23
C SER A 518 -25.44 -9.20 34.34
N ILE A 519 -25.53 -9.61 35.61
CA ILE A 519 -25.11 -8.78 36.76
C ILE A 519 -23.61 -8.45 36.66
N THR A 520 -22.78 -9.43 36.29
CA THR A 520 -21.34 -9.22 36.07
C THR A 520 -21.08 -8.20 34.96
N THR A 521 -21.89 -8.21 33.90
CA THR A 521 -21.83 -7.22 32.82
C THR A 521 -22.13 -5.81 33.33
N VAL A 522 -23.22 -5.65 34.09
CA VAL A 522 -23.61 -4.36 34.69
C VAL A 522 -22.51 -3.83 35.62
N LEU A 523 -21.95 -4.67 36.49
CA LEU A 523 -20.86 -4.27 37.38
C LEU A 523 -19.59 -3.87 36.62
N SER A 524 -19.26 -4.57 35.54
CA SER A 524 -18.10 -4.26 34.70
C SER A 524 -18.25 -2.90 34.03
N PHE A 525 -19.44 -2.57 33.50
CA PHE A 525 -19.70 -1.27 32.90
C PHE A 525 -19.89 -0.14 33.93
N LEU A 526 -20.44 -0.44 35.11
CA LEU A 526 -20.41 0.50 36.24
C LEU A 526 -18.98 0.87 36.65
N SER A 527 -18.07 -0.10 36.57
CA SER A 527 -16.64 0.15 36.78
C SER A 527 -16.02 1.07 35.73
N ILE A 528 -16.56 1.11 34.50
CA ILE A 528 -16.14 2.07 33.46
C ILE A 528 -16.62 3.48 33.82
N PHE A 529 -17.88 3.66 34.23
CA PHE A 529 -18.42 4.97 34.63
C PHE A 529 -17.71 5.60 35.82
N THR A 530 -17.24 4.78 36.76
CA THR A 530 -16.56 5.24 37.98
C THR A 530 -15.04 5.41 37.80
N SER A 531 -14.51 5.14 36.61
CA SER A 531 -13.08 5.26 36.33
C SER A 531 -12.63 6.72 36.17
N ARG A 532 -11.35 6.98 36.42
CA ARG A 532 -10.76 8.33 36.35
C ARG A 532 -10.38 8.76 34.93
N TYR A 533 -10.42 7.83 33.97
CA TYR A 533 -9.96 8.03 32.59
C TYR A 533 -8.58 8.68 32.49
N ALA A 534 -7.64 8.31 33.38
CA ALA A 534 -6.28 8.77 33.24
C ALA A 534 -5.65 8.11 32.00
N VAL A 535 -4.74 8.79 31.31
CA VAL A 535 -4.06 8.26 30.12
C VAL A 535 -3.49 6.85 30.34
N LYS A 536 -2.93 6.57 31.51
CA LYS A 536 -2.38 5.24 31.86
C LYS A 536 -3.44 4.13 31.91
N ASP A 537 -4.69 4.47 32.22
CA ASP A 537 -5.78 3.51 32.36
C ASP A 537 -6.22 2.94 30.99
N PHE A 538 -5.96 3.67 29.89
CA PHE A 538 -6.21 3.22 28.51
C PHE A 538 -5.34 2.04 28.09
N LEU A 539 -4.23 1.74 28.81
CA LEU A 539 -3.32 0.66 28.43
C LEU A 539 -3.96 -0.72 28.64
N TYR A 540 -4.48 -0.97 29.84
CA TYR A 540 -5.00 -2.27 30.26
C TYR A 540 -6.28 -2.17 31.08
N ALA A 541 -6.40 -1.19 31.99
CA ALA A 541 -7.50 -1.17 32.95
C ALA A 541 -8.87 -0.97 32.28
N LEU A 542 -8.99 0.00 31.38
CA LEU A 542 -10.23 0.29 30.65
C LEU A 542 -10.57 -0.81 29.62
N PRO A 543 -9.64 -1.21 28.72
CA PRO A 543 -9.90 -2.33 27.81
C PRO A 543 -10.28 -3.62 28.51
N ASN A 544 -9.62 -3.99 29.62
CA ASN A 544 -9.97 -5.22 30.35
C ASN A 544 -11.39 -5.18 30.92
N ARG A 545 -11.82 -4.05 31.49
CA ARG A 545 -13.20 -3.90 31.97
C ARG A 545 -14.21 -4.03 30.84
N LEU A 546 -13.91 -3.45 29.67
CA LEU A 546 -14.76 -3.55 28.47
C LEU A 546 -14.80 -4.98 27.91
N ILE A 547 -13.66 -5.68 27.82
CA ILE A 547 -13.57 -7.08 27.39
C ILE A 547 -14.40 -7.98 28.30
N ILE A 548 -14.22 -7.87 29.63
CA ILE A 548 -14.96 -8.68 30.61
C ILE A 548 -16.45 -8.43 30.49
N GLY A 549 -16.87 -7.17 30.37
CA GLY A 549 -18.27 -6.79 30.17
C GLY A 549 -18.88 -7.40 28.90
N LEU A 550 -18.19 -7.30 27.76
CA LEU A 550 -18.68 -7.83 26.49
C LEU A 550 -18.71 -9.36 26.42
N ILE A 551 -17.71 -10.05 26.98
CA ILE A 551 -17.70 -11.53 27.08
C ILE A 551 -18.85 -11.99 27.98
N SER A 552 -19.03 -11.34 29.12
CA SER A 552 -20.11 -11.67 30.05
C SER A 552 -21.49 -11.39 29.44
N LEU A 553 -21.63 -10.33 28.64
CA LEU A 553 -22.86 -10.04 27.90
C LEU A 553 -23.16 -11.10 26.85
N PHE A 554 -22.16 -11.56 26.11
CA PHE A 554 -22.31 -12.64 25.14
C PHE A 554 -22.75 -13.95 25.82
N LEU A 555 -22.14 -14.27 26.96
CA LEU A 555 -22.52 -15.43 27.77
C LEU A 555 -23.97 -15.30 28.28
N SER A 556 -24.39 -14.08 28.66
CA SER A 556 -25.74 -13.78 29.12
C SER A 556 -26.78 -14.00 28.01
N VAL A 557 -26.57 -13.43 26.83
CA VAL A 557 -27.46 -13.58 25.67
C VAL A 557 -27.58 -15.04 25.24
N THR A 558 -26.45 -15.75 25.13
CA THR A 558 -26.44 -17.16 24.74
C THR A 558 -27.16 -18.04 25.75
N SER A 559 -26.90 -17.84 27.05
CA SER A 559 -27.55 -18.59 28.12
C SER A 559 -29.05 -18.32 28.16
N LEU A 560 -29.48 -17.06 27.99
CA LEU A 560 -30.90 -16.70 27.93
C LEU A 560 -31.61 -17.39 26.75
N MET A 561 -30.99 -17.44 25.57
CA MET A 561 -31.59 -18.11 24.40
C MET A 561 -31.69 -19.63 24.58
N ILE A 562 -30.74 -20.26 25.27
CA ILE A 562 -30.80 -21.69 25.63
C ILE A 562 -31.90 -21.95 26.66
N ALA A 563 -32.03 -21.09 27.67
CA ALA A 563 -33.10 -21.17 28.67
C ALA A 563 -34.48 -21.01 28.00
N PHE A 564 -34.63 -20.04 27.09
CA PHE A 564 -35.84 -19.85 26.30
C PHE A 564 -36.18 -21.07 25.44
N GLY A 565 -35.20 -21.64 24.74
CA GLY A 565 -35.38 -22.87 23.96
C GLY A 565 -35.83 -24.06 24.82
N SER A 566 -35.25 -24.20 26.02
CA SER A 566 -35.61 -25.24 26.99
C SER A 566 -37.05 -25.09 27.51
N THR A 567 -37.47 -23.85 27.80
CA THR A 567 -38.85 -23.53 28.19
C THR A 567 -39.83 -23.86 27.07
N MET A 568 -39.54 -23.48 25.83
CA MET A 568 -40.41 -23.79 24.69
C MET A 568 -40.48 -25.30 24.43
N PHE A 569 -39.39 -26.05 24.66
CA PHE A 569 -39.43 -27.51 24.61
C PHE A 569 -40.39 -28.10 25.65
N LEU A 570 -40.29 -27.66 26.92
CA LEU A 570 -41.15 -28.14 28.01
C LEU A 570 -42.64 -27.85 27.74
N VAL A 571 -42.96 -26.66 27.23
CA VAL A 571 -44.36 -26.22 27.03
C VAL A 571 -44.96 -26.71 25.70
N ALA A 572 -44.21 -26.66 24.60
CA ALA A 572 -44.75 -26.87 23.25
C ALA A 572 -44.42 -28.25 22.64
N ALA A 573 -43.25 -28.84 22.93
CA ALA A 573 -42.82 -30.08 22.28
C ALA A 573 -43.68 -31.30 22.65
N ARG A 574 -44.35 -31.27 23.81
CA ARG A 574 -45.33 -32.30 24.20
C ARG A 574 -46.57 -32.34 23.31
N LYS A 575 -46.93 -31.24 22.64
CA LYS A 575 -48.11 -31.16 21.75
C LYS A 575 -47.77 -31.34 20.27
N ASN A 576 -46.65 -30.78 19.80
CA ASN A 576 -46.22 -30.94 18.41
C ASN A 576 -44.72 -30.66 18.24
N THR A 577 -43.94 -31.70 17.91
CA THR A 577 -42.48 -31.60 17.72
C THR A 577 -42.07 -30.79 16.50
N LEU A 578 -42.96 -30.62 15.51
CA LEU A 578 -42.72 -29.80 14.32
C LEU A 578 -42.59 -28.30 14.64
N ILE A 579 -43.17 -27.82 15.74
CA ILE A 579 -43.11 -26.41 16.15
C ILE A 579 -41.75 -26.06 16.79
N LEU A 580 -40.98 -27.06 17.24
CA LEU A 580 -39.68 -26.85 17.88
C LEU A 580 -38.60 -26.35 16.90
N VAL A 581 -38.65 -26.79 15.64
CA VAL A 581 -37.68 -26.43 14.60
C VAL A 581 -37.69 -24.92 14.30
N PRO A 582 -38.84 -24.26 14.01
CA PRO A 582 -38.83 -22.81 13.76
C PRO A 582 -38.45 -21.98 15.01
N ILE A 583 -38.80 -22.42 16.21
CA ILE A 583 -38.45 -21.72 17.46
C ILE A 583 -36.95 -21.76 17.73
N THR A 584 -36.32 -22.93 17.56
CA THR A 584 -34.88 -23.07 17.73
C THR A 584 -34.10 -22.26 16.70
N MET A 585 -34.57 -22.22 15.44
CA MET A 585 -34.00 -21.34 14.42
C MET A 585 -34.13 -19.86 14.77
N LEU A 586 -35.27 -19.44 15.32
CA LEU A 586 -35.48 -18.04 15.76
C LEU A 586 -34.57 -17.68 16.95
N ALA A 587 -34.35 -18.58 17.90
CA ALA A 587 -33.46 -18.37 19.05
C ALA A 587 -31.98 -18.22 18.64
N CYS A 588 -31.57 -18.77 17.48
CA CYS A 588 -30.22 -18.58 16.95
C CYS A 588 -29.99 -17.20 16.32
N VAL A 589 -31.04 -16.48 15.93
CA VAL A 589 -30.92 -15.18 15.23
C VAL A 589 -30.24 -14.12 16.12
N PRO A 590 -30.66 -13.88 17.38
CA PRO A 590 -29.97 -12.91 18.25
C PRO A 590 -28.52 -13.26 18.53
N VAL A 591 -28.21 -14.55 18.73
CA VAL A 591 -26.85 -15.02 19.02
C VAL A 591 -25.93 -14.81 17.81
N THR A 592 -26.39 -15.15 16.61
CA THR A 592 -25.63 -14.98 15.38
C THR A 592 -25.43 -13.52 15.02
N LEU A 593 -26.46 -12.68 15.20
CA LEU A 593 -26.35 -11.23 15.02
C LEU A 593 -25.34 -10.62 16.00
N PHE A 594 -25.43 -10.95 17.29
CA PHE A 594 -24.48 -10.46 18.28
C PHE A 594 -23.05 -10.92 17.96
N ALA A 595 -22.85 -12.19 17.62
CA ALA A 595 -21.54 -12.71 17.23
C ALA A 595 -20.99 -11.98 15.99
N SER A 596 -21.82 -11.72 14.98
CA SER A 596 -21.36 -11.03 13.77
C SER A 596 -20.94 -9.57 14.00
N LEU A 597 -21.62 -8.86 14.91
CA LEU A 597 -21.41 -7.43 15.15
C LEU A 597 -20.36 -7.15 16.23
N GLN A 598 -20.38 -7.91 17.33
CA GLN A 598 -19.58 -7.62 18.53
C GLN A 598 -18.31 -8.46 18.64
N LEU A 599 -18.24 -9.62 17.97
CA LEU A 599 -17.04 -10.48 18.05
C LEU A 599 -15.83 -9.87 17.32
N PRO A 600 -15.94 -9.28 16.11
CA PRO A 600 -14.79 -8.66 15.46
C PRO A 600 -14.11 -7.55 16.29
N PRO A 601 -14.82 -6.54 16.82
CA PRO A 601 -14.18 -5.52 17.66
C PRO A 601 -13.65 -6.10 18.99
N LEU A 602 -14.34 -7.07 19.58
CA LEU A 602 -13.88 -7.76 20.80
C LEU A 602 -12.58 -8.53 20.56
N LEU A 603 -12.47 -9.30 19.47
CA LEU A 603 -11.26 -10.03 19.12
C LEU A 603 -10.08 -9.08 18.87
N ASN A 604 -10.32 -7.97 18.18
CA ASN A 604 -9.29 -6.96 17.96
C ASN A 604 -8.81 -6.33 19.28
N MET A 605 -9.73 -6.03 20.20
CA MET A 605 -9.40 -5.52 21.53
C MET A 605 -8.63 -6.55 22.38
N ILE A 606 -9.01 -7.84 22.33
CA ILE A 606 -8.28 -8.93 23.00
C ILE A 606 -6.88 -9.05 22.41
N LYS A 607 -6.75 -9.03 21.08
CA LYS A 607 -5.45 -9.10 20.40
C LYS A 607 -4.58 -7.88 20.71
N SER A 608 -5.16 -6.68 20.78
CA SER A 608 -4.43 -5.46 21.17
C SER A 608 -3.95 -5.55 22.62
N THR A 609 -4.80 -6.05 23.52
CA THR A 609 -4.54 -6.01 24.98
C THR A 609 -3.66 -7.17 25.45
N TYR A 610 -3.87 -8.38 24.95
CA TYR A 610 -3.16 -9.59 25.38
C TYR A 610 -2.21 -10.15 24.33
N GLY A 611 -2.17 -9.56 23.13
CA GLY A 611 -1.31 -10.01 22.07
C GLY A 611 0.17 -9.73 22.33
N PRO A 612 1.04 -10.22 21.43
CA PRO A 612 2.46 -9.91 21.46
C PRO A 612 2.69 -8.40 21.50
N SER A 613 3.68 -7.96 22.28
CA SER A 613 4.09 -6.56 22.29
C SER A 613 4.52 -6.13 20.89
N ILE A 614 4.40 -4.84 20.58
CA ILE A 614 4.64 -4.30 19.23
C ILE A 614 5.99 -4.76 18.64
N PHE A 615 7.01 -4.92 19.49
CA PHE A 615 8.35 -5.32 19.08
C PHE A 615 8.69 -6.82 19.18
N TYR A 616 7.81 -7.70 19.67
CA TYR A 616 8.10 -9.13 19.90
C TYR A 616 7.02 -10.09 19.44
#